data_AF-A0A397TTM3-F1
#
_entry.id   AF-A0A397TTM3-F1
#
_cell.length_a   1.000
_cell.length_b   1.000
_cell.length_c   1.000
_cell.angle_alpha   90.00
_cell.angle_beta   90.00
_cell.angle_gamma   90.00
#
_symmetry.space_group_name_H-M   'P 1'
#
loop_
_entity.id
_entity.type
_entity.pdbx_description
1 polymer ?
#
loop_
_entity_poly.entity_id
_entity_poly.type
_entity_poly.pdbx_seq_one_letter_code
_entity_poly.pdbx_strand_id
1 'polypeptide(L)'
;MGQQNWIILTSGAKYSTRVPSYYTFQILARGKGYAGSPYNERYRKVNPIMHSLLGQRSVNENSDLLDNEFRILMQNLCQASAKTKDGFYPKYFFQLTGLNIMTLLCLNKRTNSVDDPFYREFENLMGTHLELAKITNRLLEFFPILKWFPNNKLHHAMIESSESIEAFLRKLVKEVIDDKEKKPCIIRELLCKKDEGILDDLDVIYLTNDIFAAGTDTVLASLTWLTAALANNPHVQSKAHQKLDQVIGQSRIPEVSDEQNIPYIRAIIKESQRYCGPVYL
;
A
#
# COMPACT_ATOMS: atom_id res chain seq x y z
N MET A 1 7.35 -27.36 9.83
CA MET A 1 7.92 -26.10 9.29
C MET A 1 8.07 -26.29 7.78
N GLY A 2 7.29 -25.55 6.99
CA GLY A 2 7.05 -25.87 5.58
C GLY A 2 8.19 -25.52 4.63
N GLN A 3 8.20 -26.18 3.46
CA GLN A 3 9.19 -26.02 2.37
C GLN A 3 9.43 -24.55 1.92
N GLN A 4 8.47 -23.65 2.14
CA GLN A 4 8.57 -22.23 1.78
C GLN A 4 9.66 -21.47 2.56
N ASN A 5 9.93 -21.84 3.82
CA ASN A 5 10.96 -21.15 4.62
C ASN A 5 12.37 -21.36 4.06
N TRP A 6 12.64 -22.53 3.46
CA TRP A 6 13.93 -22.82 2.84
C TRP A 6 14.18 -21.91 1.63
N ILE A 7 13.15 -21.68 0.79
CA ILE A 7 13.23 -20.82 -0.39
C ILE A 7 13.67 -19.41 0.00
N ILE A 8 13.04 -18.84 1.02
CA ILE A 8 13.28 -17.46 1.44
C ILE A 8 14.58 -17.33 2.26
N LEU A 9 14.77 -18.18 3.28
CA LEU A 9 15.84 -17.99 4.27
C LEU A 9 17.20 -18.55 3.83
N THR A 10 17.21 -19.65 3.07
CA THR A 10 18.47 -20.35 2.74
C THR A 10 18.83 -20.28 1.26
N SER A 11 17.83 -20.19 0.39
CA SER A 11 18.03 -20.13 -1.07
C SER A 11 17.55 -18.81 -1.67
N GLY A 12 17.39 -17.76 -0.85
CA GLY A 12 16.83 -16.48 -1.28
C GLY A 12 17.56 -15.88 -2.48
N ALA A 13 18.90 -15.94 -2.52
CA ALA A 13 19.68 -15.45 -3.65
C ALA A 13 19.39 -16.18 -4.99
N LYS A 14 18.95 -17.44 -4.94
CA LYS A 14 18.60 -18.23 -6.13
C LYS A 14 17.16 -17.97 -6.60
N TYR A 15 16.24 -17.69 -5.66
CA TYR A 15 14.81 -17.57 -5.92
C TYR A 15 14.25 -16.15 -5.72
N SER A 16 15.12 -15.14 -5.64
CA SER A 16 14.74 -13.73 -5.43
C SER A 16 14.21 -13.04 -6.68
N THR A 17 14.45 -13.60 -7.88
CA THR A 17 13.98 -12.97 -9.11
C THR A 17 12.47 -13.13 -9.30
N ARG A 18 11.84 -12.10 -9.83
CA ARG A 18 10.44 -12.15 -10.27
C ARG A 18 10.35 -12.73 -11.68
N VAL A 19 9.32 -13.54 -11.91
CA VAL A 19 9.01 -14.06 -13.24
C VAL A 19 8.59 -12.88 -14.12
N PRO A 20 9.19 -12.71 -15.31
CA PRO A 20 8.80 -11.63 -16.22
C PRO A 20 7.32 -11.76 -16.60
N SER A 21 6.51 -10.78 -16.20
CA SER A 21 5.12 -10.65 -16.68
C SER A 21 5.08 -9.63 -17.82
N TYR A 22 4.51 -10.04 -18.95
CA TYR A 22 4.33 -9.15 -20.10
C TYR A 22 3.36 -8.02 -19.73
N TYR A 23 2.26 -8.37 -19.08
CA TYR A 23 1.23 -7.38 -18.78
C TYR A 23 1.53 -6.52 -17.56
N THR A 24 1.89 -7.11 -16.42
CA THR A 24 2.08 -6.30 -15.20
C THR A 24 3.42 -5.61 -15.17
N PHE A 25 4.51 -6.30 -15.53
CA PHE A 25 5.84 -5.71 -15.44
C PHE A 25 6.20 -4.91 -16.69
N GLN A 26 5.99 -5.45 -17.89
CA GLN A 26 6.45 -4.75 -19.12
C GLN A 26 5.49 -3.64 -19.57
N ILE A 27 4.16 -3.87 -19.51
CA ILE A 27 3.18 -2.86 -19.93
C ILE A 27 2.84 -1.94 -18.77
N LEU A 28 2.20 -2.45 -17.71
CA LEU A 28 1.66 -1.61 -16.63
C LEU A 28 2.76 -0.84 -15.87
N ALA A 29 3.89 -1.49 -15.58
CA ALA A 29 5.01 -0.88 -14.87
C ALA A 29 6.14 -0.38 -15.78
N ARG A 30 6.02 -0.51 -17.11
CA ARG A 30 7.04 -0.12 -18.10
C ARG A 30 8.46 -0.65 -17.80
N GLY A 31 8.56 -1.84 -17.22
CA GLY A 31 9.81 -2.47 -16.81
C GLY A 31 10.49 -1.83 -15.59
N LYS A 32 9.76 -1.01 -14.83
CA LYS A 32 10.21 -0.28 -13.64
C LYS A 32 9.49 -0.76 -12.37
N GLY A 33 9.54 0.05 -11.31
CA GLY A 33 9.03 -0.30 -9.99
C GLY A 33 10.01 -1.14 -9.16
N TYR A 34 9.52 -1.71 -8.08
CA TYR A 34 10.27 -2.47 -7.08
C TYR A 34 9.70 -3.87 -6.88
N ALA A 35 8.40 -4.01 -6.62
CA ALA A 35 7.79 -5.27 -6.19
C ALA A 35 7.85 -6.37 -7.28
N GLY A 36 7.59 -5.98 -8.52
CA GLY A 36 7.59 -6.86 -9.70
C GLY A 36 8.95 -6.97 -10.41
N SER A 37 9.99 -6.30 -9.91
CA SER A 37 11.28 -6.23 -10.61
C SER A 37 12.07 -7.55 -10.52
N PRO A 38 12.74 -7.98 -11.61
CA PRO A 38 13.66 -9.11 -11.58
C PRO A 38 14.90 -8.78 -10.74
N TYR A 39 15.52 -9.80 -10.16
CA TYR A 39 16.73 -9.63 -9.34
C TYR A 39 17.94 -9.40 -10.25
N ASN A 40 18.23 -8.14 -10.55
CA ASN A 40 19.31 -7.69 -11.45
C ASN A 40 20.11 -6.52 -10.85
N GLU A 41 21.02 -5.93 -11.62
CA GLU A 41 21.84 -4.80 -11.16
C GLU A 41 20.99 -3.59 -10.75
N ARG A 42 19.92 -3.26 -11.50
CA ARG A 42 18.98 -2.20 -11.13
C ARG A 42 18.34 -2.49 -9.77
N TYR A 43 17.83 -3.71 -9.56
CA TYR A 43 17.23 -4.08 -8.28
C TYR A 43 18.23 -3.92 -7.12
N ARG A 44 19.50 -4.30 -7.31
CA ARG A 44 20.54 -4.11 -6.28
C ARG A 44 20.81 -2.64 -5.95
N LYS A 45 20.60 -1.71 -6.89
CA LYS A 45 20.69 -0.26 -6.66
C LYS A 45 19.44 0.32 -5.98
N VAL A 46 18.26 -0.12 -6.42
CA VAL A 46 16.96 0.37 -5.90
C VAL A 46 16.66 -0.17 -4.50
N ASN A 47 17.02 -1.41 -4.21
CA ASN A 47 16.67 -2.09 -2.96
C ASN A 47 17.15 -1.35 -1.70
N PRO A 48 18.42 -0.90 -1.58
CA PRO A 48 18.85 -0.10 -0.43
C PRO A 48 18.09 1.21 -0.27
N ILE A 49 17.74 1.88 -1.37
CA ILE A 49 16.95 3.13 -1.35
C ILE A 49 15.57 2.85 -0.75
N MET A 50 14.87 1.83 -1.25
CA MET A 50 13.54 1.45 -0.75
C MET A 50 13.58 1.04 0.73
N HIS A 51 14.61 0.30 1.16
CA HIS A 51 14.80 -0.05 2.56
C HIS A 51 15.09 1.16 3.46
N SER A 52 15.80 2.17 2.95
CA SER A 52 16.01 3.43 3.69
C SER A 52 14.70 4.20 3.87
N LEU A 53 13.88 4.25 2.81
CA LEU A 53 12.63 5.01 2.78
C LEU A 53 11.51 4.37 3.63
N LEU A 54 11.43 3.04 3.67
CA LEU A 54 10.32 2.29 4.28
C LEU A 54 10.75 1.38 5.45
N GLY A 55 12.02 1.42 5.83
CA GLY A 55 12.55 0.59 6.91
C GLY A 55 12.10 1.03 8.30
N GLN A 56 12.48 0.25 9.31
CA GLN A 56 12.08 0.48 10.71
C GLN A 56 12.39 1.89 11.21
N ARG A 57 13.51 2.47 10.79
CA ARG A 57 13.89 3.84 11.15
C ARG A 57 12.84 4.86 10.67
N SER A 58 12.46 4.78 9.40
CA SER A 58 11.44 5.66 8.81
C SER A 58 10.09 5.50 9.50
N VAL A 59 9.71 4.26 9.84
CA VAL A 59 8.49 3.99 10.62
C VAL A 59 8.53 4.71 11.98
N ASN A 60 9.64 4.60 12.70
CA ASN A 60 9.80 5.25 14.01
C ASN A 60 9.77 6.78 13.89
N GLU A 61 10.43 7.35 12.88
CA GLU A 61 10.45 8.80 12.63
C GLU A 61 9.06 9.36 12.25
N ASN A 62 8.19 8.52 11.67
CA ASN A 62 6.85 8.90 11.24
C ASN A 62 5.73 8.36 12.16
N SER A 63 6.06 7.87 13.36
CA SER A 63 5.07 7.26 14.27
C SER A 63 3.93 8.22 14.61
N ASP A 64 4.26 9.49 14.86
CA ASP A 64 3.26 10.52 15.19
C ASP A 64 2.31 10.79 14.02
N LEU A 65 2.82 10.76 12.79
CA LEU A 65 2.01 10.92 11.58
C LEU A 65 1.01 9.77 11.46
N LEU A 66 1.47 8.53 11.65
CA LEU A 66 0.61 7.35 11.63
C LEU A 66 -0.46 7.45 12.70
N ASP A 67 -0.09 7.74 13.95
CA ASP A 67 -1.03 7.86 15.06
C ASP A 67 -2.07 8.96 14.80
N ASN A 68 -1.66 10.11 14.25
CA ASN A 68 -2.57 11.18 13.90
C ASN A 68 -3.59 10.76 12.84
N GLU A 69 -3.16 10.09 11.77
CA GLU A 69 -4.08 9.62 10.73
C GLU A 69 -5.05 8.54 11.25
N PHE A 70 -4.61 7.66 12.16
CA PHE A 70 -5.51 6.70 12.81
C PHE A 70 -6.47 7.36 13.81
N ARG A 71 -6.05 8.43 14.51
CA ARG A 71 -6.96 9.24 15.34
C ARG A 71 -8.06 9.87 14.49
N ILE A 72 -7.71 10.44 13.34
CA ILE A 72 -8.67 11.04 12.42
C ILE A 72 -9.59 9.97 11.81
N LEU A 73 -9.07 8.79 11.48
CA LEU A 73 -9.90 7.65 11.06
C LEU A 73 -10.97 7.33 12.10
N MET A 74 -10.57 7.19 13.37
CA MET A 74 -11.52 6.90 14.46
C MET A 74 -12.58 7.99 14.62
N GLN A 75 -12.18 9.27 14.52
CA GLN A 75 -13.13 10.39 14.54
C GLN A 75 -14.14 10.31 13.39
N ASN A 76 -13.66 10.05 12.17
CA ASN A 76 -14.50 9.93 10.98
C ASN A 76 -15.49 8.76 11.11
N LEU A 77 -15.05 7.61 11.62
CA LEU A 77 -15.91 6.45 11.86
C LEU A 77 -16.98 6.74 12.92
N CYS A 78 -16.63 7.41 14.02
CA CYS A 78 -17.58 7.81 15.06
C CYS A 78 -18.64 8.80 14.52
N GLN A 79 -18.21 9.77 13.73
CA GLN A 79 -19.12 10.74 13.11
C GLN A 79 -20.04 10.07 12.08
N ALA A 80 -19.51 9.13 11.28
CA ALA A 80 -20.28 8.37 10.32
C ALA A 80 -21.32 7.50 11.05
N SER A 81 -20.92 6.77 12.10
CA SER A 81 -21.84 5.93 12.89
C SER A 81 -22.95 6.74 13.54
N ALA A 82 -22.69 8.00 13.94
CA ALA A 82 -23.71 8.85 14.55
C ALA A 82 -24.80 9.32 13.55
N LYS A 83 -24.52 9.32 12.25
CA LYS A 83 -25.43 9.80 11.20
C LYS A 83 -26.38 8.73 10.68
N THR A 84 -26.12 7.46 10.96
CA THR A 84 -26.91 6.33 10.48
C THR A 84 -27.43 5.50 11.65
N LYS A 85 -28.67 5.01 11.55
CA LYS A 85 -29.20 4.00 12.47
C LYS A 85 -28.84 2.59 12.03
N ASP A 86 -28.57 2.41 10.74
CA ASP A 86 -28.12 1.17 10.13
C ASP A 86 -26.58 1.10 10.11
N GLY A 87 -26.03 -0.10 9.95
CA GLY A 87 -24.59 -0.27 9.71
C GLY A 87 -24.14 0.42 8.41
N PHE A 88 -22.89 0.86 8.36
CA PHE A 88 -22.26 1.40 7.14
C PHE A 88 -21.00 0.62 6.79
N TYR A 89 -20.57 0.71 5.54
CA TYR A 89 -19.36 0.05 5.08
C TYR A 89 -18.14 0.98 5.23
N PRO A 90 -17.17 0.68 6.12
CA PRO A 90 -16.07 1.61 6.44
C PRO A 90 -14.95 1.68 5.39
N LYS A 91 -15.06 0.92 4.28
CA LYS A 91 -14.04 0.79 3.24
C LYS A 91 -13.43 2.12 2.81
N TYR A 92 -14.27 3.11 2.50
CA TYR A 92 -13.80 4.40 1.97
C TYR A 92 -12.97 5.18 3.00
N PHE A 93 -13.29 5.06 4.29
CA PHE A 93 -12.49 5.69 5.35
C PHE A 93 -11.14 4.99 5.51
N PHE A 94 -11.10 3.66 5.45
CA PHE A 94 -9.85 2.91 5.49
C PHE A 94 -8.94 3.22 4.29
N GLN A 95 -9.51 3.32 3.09
CA GLN A 95 -8.76 3.67 1.88
C GLN A 95 -8.24 5.11 1.94
N LEU A 96 -9.08 6.05 2.39
CA LEU A 96 -8.69 7.44 2.58
C LEU A 96 -7.53 7.58 3.58
N THR A 97 -7.56 6.86 4.69
CA THR A 97 -6.45 6.84 5.67
C THR A 97 -5.18 6.27 5.07
N GLY A 98 -5.25 5.14 4.35
CA GLY A 98 -4.10 4.57 3.64
C GLY A 98 -3.49 5.55 2.63
N LEU A 99 -4.35 6.18 1.82
CA LEU A 99 -3.94 7.20 0.85
C LEU A 99 -3.27 8.39 1.54
N ASN A 100 -3.89 8.93 2.58
CA ASN A 100 -3.37 10.10 3.30
C ASN A 100 -2.01 9.83 3.94
N ILE A 101 -1.81 8.64 4.54
CA ILE A 101 -0.49 8.26 5.06
C ILE A 101 0.54 8.27 3.92
N MET A 102 0.23 7.64 2.78
CA MET A 102 1.15 7.60 1.64
C MET A 102 1.40 8.99 1.04
N THR A 103 0.39 9.85 0.92
CA THR A 103 0.55 11.18 0.35
C THR A 103 1.26 12.15 1.30
N LEU A 104 1.08 12.00 2.60
CA LEU A 104 1.84 12.76 3.59
C LEU A 104 3.33 12.38 3.52
N LEU A 105 3.65 11.08 3.51
CA LEU A 105 5.02 10.60 3.42
C LEU A 105 5.70 10.99 2.09
N CYS A 106 4.96 10.90 0.98
CA CYS A 106 5.52 11.10 -0.36
C CYS A 106 5.61 12.54 -0.82
N LEU A 107 4.69 13.41 -0.41
CA LEU A 107 4.61 14.80 -0.90
C LEU A 107 4.04 15.81 0.11
N ASN A 108 3.87 15.44 1.38
CA ASN A 108 3.31 16.29 2.43
C ASN A 108 1.89 16.82 2.11
N LYS A 109 1.08 16.03 1.38
CA LYS A 109 -0.29 16.37 0.99
C LYS A 109 -1.29 15.48 1.71
N ARG A 110 -2.42 16.05 2.10
CA ARG A 110 -3.54 15.36 2.75
C ARG A 110 -4.85 15.81 2.14
N THR A 111 -5.82 14.91 2.07
CA THR A 111 -7.21 15.23 1.78
C THR A 111 -8.13 14.91 2.98
N ASN A 112 -9.23 15.65 3.09
CA ASN A 112 -10.13 15.59 4.25
C ASN A 112 -11.39 14.75 4.00
N SER A 113 -11.71 14.42 2.75
CA SER A 113 -12.98 13.76 2.41
C SER A 113 -12.82 12.74 1.30
N VAL A 114 -13.68 11.72 1.34
CA VAL A 114 -13.84 10.75 0.25
C VAL A 114 -14.47 11.40 -0.99
N ASP A 115 -15.06 12.59 -0.87
CA ASP A 115 -15.63 13.34 -1.99
C ASP A 115 -14.64 14.33 -2.61
N ASP A 116 -13.41 14.38 -2.09
CA ASP A 116 -12.35 15.20 -2.66
C ASP A 116 -12.02 14.72 -4.09
N PRO A 117 -11.93 15.63 -5.07
CA PRO A 117 -11.58 15.27 -6.45
C PRO A 117 -10.28 14.47 -6.56
N PHE A 118 -9.28 14.77 -5.73
CA PHE A 118 -8.02 14.04 -5.70
C PHE A 118 -8.19 12.59 -5.23
N TYR A 119 -8.98 12.37 -4.18
CA TYR A 119 -9.31 11.01 -3.72
C TYR A 119 -10.06 10.24 -4.81
N ARG A 120 -11.05 10.87 -5.45
CA ARG A 120 -11.85 10.23 -6.51
C ARG A 120 -11.03 9.91 -7.76
N GLU A 121 -10.11 10.80 -8.17
CA GLU A 121 -9.18 10.53 -9.26
C GLU A 121 -8.29 9.33 -8.91
N PHE A 122 -7.72 9.28 -7.71
CA PHE A 122 -6.91 8.15 -7.24
C PHE A 122 -7.71 6.84 -7.19
N GLU A 123 -8.90 6.84 -6.58
CA GLU A 123 -9.77 5.66 -6.45
C GLU A 123 -10.10 5.07 -7.83
N ASN A 124 -10.47 5.91 -8.80
CA ASN A 124 -10.83 5.48 -10.15
C ASN A 124 -9.61 4.90 -10.91
N LEU A 125 -8.47 5.57 -10.82
CA LEU A 125 -7.23 5.12 -11.47
C LEU A 125 -6.76 3.78 -10.90
N MET A 126 -6.68 3.68 -9.57
CA MET A 126 -6.21 2.48 -8.90
C MET A 126 -7.19 1.32 -9.07
N GLY A 127 -8.49 1.58 -8.98
CA GLY A 127 -9.53 0.58 -9.21
C GLY A 127 -9.43 -0.03 -10.62
N THR A 128 -9.31 0.82 -11.65
CA THR A 128 -9.13 0.36 -13.03
C THR A 128 -7.85 -0.47 -13.20
N HIS A 129 -6.75 0.00 -12.60
CA HIS A 129 -5.47 -0.68 -12.68
C HIS A 129 -5.49 -2.07 -12.03
N LEU A 130 -6.07 -2.18 -10.83
CA LEU A 130 -6.21 -3.45 -10.13
C LEU A 130 -7.10 -4.44 -10.87
N GLU A 131 -8.21 -3.95 -11.46
CA GLU A 131 -9.09 -4.78 -12.29
C GLU A 131 -8.33 -5.35 -13.50
N LEU A 132 -7.52 -4.55 -14.17
CA LEU A 132 -6.69 -4.99 -15.29
C LEU A 132 -5.58 -5.95 -14.85
N ALA A 133 -4.97 -5.75 -13.68
CA ALA A 133 -3.88 -6.58 -13.16
C ALA A 133 -4.31 -7.98 -12.68
N LYS A 134 -5.63 -8.28 -12.63
CA LYS A 134 -6.16 -9.59 -12.23
C LYS A 134 -5.56 -10.75 -13.04
N ILE A 135 -5.37 -11.88 -12.37
CA ILE A 135 -4.79 -13.09 -12.99
C ILE A 135 -5.64 -13.61 -14.15
N THR A 136 -6.96 -13.41 -14.10
CA THR A 136 -7.91 -13.76 -15.15
C THR A 136 -7.67 -13.01 -16.46
N ASN A 137 -7.05 -11.83 -16.40
CA ASN A 137 -6.67 -11.05 -17.58
C ASN A 137 -5.30 -11.45 -18.14
N ARG A 138 -4.58 -12.37 -17.47
CA ARG A 138 -3.22 -12.80 -17.83
C ARG A 138 -3.16 -14.20 -18.44
N LEU A 139 -4.25 -14.67 -19.04
CA LEU A 139 -4.33 -16.03 -19.63
C LEU A 139 -3.23 -16.29 -20.67
N LEU A 140 -2.82 -15.27 -21.42
CA LEU A 140 -1.71 -15.35 -22.38
C LEU A 140 -0.36 -15.76 -21.76
N GLU A 141 -0.17 -15.48 -20.46
CA GLU A 141 1.04 -15.86 -19.72
C GLU A 141 1.03 -17.34 -19.33
N PHE A 142 -0.16 -17.92 -19.15
CA PHE A 142 -0.35 -19.33 -18.80
C PHE A 142 -0.51 -20.24 -20.02
N PHE A 143 -1.09 -19.71 -21.10
CA PHE A 143 -1.43 -20.47 -22.31
C PHE A 143 -0.76 -19.83 -23.54
N PRO A 144 0.48 -20.25 -23.88
CA PRO A 144 1.23 -19.67 -24.99
C PRO A 144 0.51 -19.70 -26.35
N ILE A 145 -0.41 -20.66 -26.56
CA ILE A 145 -1.23 -20.75 -27.77
C ILE A 145 -2.09 -19.50 -28.01
N LEU A 146 -2.49 -18.81 -26.94
CA LEU A 146 -3.27 -17.58 -27.05
C LEU A 146 -2.49 -16.45 -27.72
N LYS A 147 -1.15 -16.52 -27.81
CA LYS A 147 -0.33 -15.50 -28.51
C LYS A 147 -0.69 -15.36 -29.98
N TRP A 148 -1.29 -16.39 -30.58
CA TRP A 148 -1.79 -16.37 -31.96
C TRP A 148 -3.12 -15.62 -32.10
N PHE A 149 -3.78 -15.33 -30.97
CA PHE A 149 -5.06 -14.62 -30.86
C PHE A 149 -4.91 -13.42 -29.92
N PRO A 150 -4.16 -12.37 -30.32
CA PRO A 150 -3.89 -11.24 -29.44
C PRO A 150 -5.18 -10.52 -29.04
N ASN A 151 -5.37 -10.31 -27.73
CA ASN A 151 -6.49 -9.52 -27.22
C ASN A 151 -6.14 -8.02 -27.27
N ASN A 152 -6.35 -7.41 -28.44
CA ASN A 152 -6.01 -6.00 -28.68
C ASN A 152 -6.76 -5.04 -27.74
N LYS A 153 -8.01 -5.35 -27.38
CA LYS A 153 -8.80 -4.51 -26.47
C LYS A 153 -8.17 -4.43 -25.08
N LEU A 154 -7.81 -5.58 -24.51
CA LEU A 154 -7.17 -5.63 -23.20
C LEU A 154 -5.80 -4.96 -23.22
N HIS A 155 -5.03 -5.19 -24.28
CA HIS A 155 -3.71 -4.58 -24.44
C HIS A 155 -3.80 -3.04 -24.47
N HIS A 156 -4.72 -2.48 -25.27
CA HIS A 156 -4.94 -1.04 -25.32
C HIS A 156 -5.43 -0.48 -23.97
N ALA A 157 -6.37 -1.15 -23.31
CA ALA A 157 -6.86 -0.74 -21.99
C ALA A 157 -5.74 -0.72 -20.93
N MET A 158 -4.79 -1.67 -20.98
CA MET A 158 -3.64 -1.67 -20.07
C MET A 158 -2.65 -0.54 -20.37
N ILE A 159 -2.41 -0.22 -21.64
CA ILE A 159 -1.58 0.93 -22.02
C ILE A 159 -2.22 2.22 -21.52
N GLU A 160 -3.50 2.44 -21.81
CA GLU A 160 -4.24 3.64 -21.40
C GLU A 160 -4.26 3.81 -19.87
N SER A 161 -4.44 2.70 -19.12
CA SER A 161 -4.35 2.70 -17.66
C SER A 161 -2.96 3.06 -17.15
N SER A 162 -1.90 2.52 -17.77
CA SER A 162 -0.50 2.84 -17.44
C SER A 162 -0.20 4.32 -17.70
N GLU A 163 -0.59 4.84 -18.86
CA GLU A 163 -0.41 6.25 -19.23
C GLU A 163 -1.17 7.20 -18.29
N SER A 164 -2.40 6.84 -17.90
CA SER A 164 -3.22 7.64 -16.98
C SER A 164 -2.62 7.71 -15.58
N ILE A 165 -2.13 6.59 -15.04
CA ILE A 165 -1.42 6.56 -13.75
C ILE A 165 -0.10 7.32 -13.84
N GLU A 166 0.66 7.13 -14.92
CA GLU A 166 1.92 7.84 -15.12
C GLU A 166 1.68 9.35 -15.18
N ALA A 167 0.65 9.81 -15.90
CA ALA A 167 0.27 11.22 -15.97
C ALA A 167 -0.12 11.77 -14.59
N PHE A 168 -0.92 11.02 -13.82
CA PHE A 168 -1.30 11.39 -12.46
C PHE A 168 -0.07 11.54 -11.55
N LEU A 169 0.83 10.56 -11.54
CA LEU A 169 2.04 10.59 -10.71
C LEU A 169 3.01 11.69 -11.15
N ARG A 170 3.12 11.97 -12.46
CA ARG A 170 3.93 13.08 -12.97
C ARG A 170 3.42 14.44 -12.45
N LYS A 171 2.11 14.63 -12.32
CA LYS A 171 1.55 15.83 -11.66
C LYS A 171 2.04 15.94 -10.23
N LEU A 172 2.00 14.84 -9.45
CA LEU A 172 2.44 14.83 -8.05
C LEU A 172 3.95 15.07 -7.90
N VAL A 173 4.78 14.45 -8.74
CA VAL A 173 6.22 14.71 -8.73
C VAL A 173 6.51 16.17 -9.09
N LYS A 174 5.76 16.74 -10.04
CA LYS A 174 5.88 18.15 -10.38
C LYS A 174 5.49 19.07 -9.21
N GLU A 175 4.43 18.76 -8.48
CA GLU A 175 4.07 19.50 -7.25
C GLU A 175 5.23 19.54 -6.24
N VAL A 176 5.96 18.43 -6.06
CA VAL A 176 7.13 18.36 -5.16
C VAL A 176 8.32 19.14 -5.70
N ILE A 177 8.54 19.16 -7.02
CA ILE A 177 9.60 19.95 -7.66
C ILE A 177 9.31 21.45 -7.49
N ASP A 178 8.06 21.85 -7.69
CA ASP A 178 7.62 23.25 -7.65
C ASP A 178 7.44 23.77 -6.20
N ASP A 179 7.48 22.89 -5.20
CA ASP A 179 7.43 23.24 -3.77
C ASP A 179 8.65 24.08 -3.34
N LYS A 180 8.40 25.37 -3.09
CA LYS A 180 9.41 26.35 -2.67
C LYS A 180 9.95 26.10 -1.27
N GLU A 181 9.17 25.49 -0.39
CA GLU A 181 9.59 25.20 0.99
C GLU A 181 10.58 24.03 1.04
N LYS A 182 10.64 23.25 -0.05
CA LYS A 182 11.51 22.08 -0.19
C LYS A 182 11.36 21.10 0.97
N LYS A 183 10.12 20.90 1.43
CA LYS A 183 9.86 20.01 2.57
C LYS A 183 10.40 18.61 2.27
N PRO A 184 11.09 17.94 3.22
CA PRO A 184 11.53 16.57 3.05
C PRO A 184 10.34 15.64 2.80
N CYS A 185 10.48 14.73 1.84
CA CYS A 185 9.51 13.68 1.55
C CYS A 185 10.16 12.59 0.68
N ILE A 186 9.50 11.44 0.54
CA ILE A 186 10.02 10.30 -0.24
C ILE A 186 10.28 10.69 -1.71
N ILE A 187 9.37 11.42 -2.36
CA ILE A 187 9.57 11.82 -3.77
C ILE A 187 10.82 12.69 -3.91
N ARG A 188 11.10 13.57 -2.94
CA ARG A 188 12.30 14.40 -2.96
C ARG A 188 13.57 13.58 -2.81
N GLU A 189 13.58 12.57 -1.94
CA GLU A 189 14.71 11.63 -1.83
C GLU A 189 14.92 10.85 -3.13
N LEU A 190 13.83 10.38 -3.77
CA LEU A 190 13.92 9.72 -5.09
C LEU A 190 14.48 10.67 -6.17
N LEU A 191 14.09 11.95 -6.16
CA LEU A 191 14.63 12.97 -7.06
C LEU A 191 16.13 13.20 -6.79
N CYS A 192 16.58 13.23 -5.53
CA CYS A 192 18.02 13.31 -5.23
C CYS A 192 18.78 12.10 -5.79
N LYS A 193 18.22 10.88 -5.65
CA LYS A 193 18.83 9.67 -6.24
C LYS A 193 18.82 9.66 -7.77
N LYS A 194 17.88 10.37 -8.39
CA LYS A 194 17.88 10.63 -9.83
C LYS A 194 19.01 11.61 -10.21
N ASP A 195 19.19 12.69 -9.47
CA ASP A 195 20.26 13.68 -9.71
C ASP A 195 21.67 13.08 -9.51
N GLU A 196 21.81 12.10 -8.62
CA GLU A 196 23.01 11.27 -8.44
C GLU A 196 23.27 10.29 -9.60
N GLY A 197 22.34 10.15 -10.55
CA GLY A 197 22.41 9.22 -11.68
C GLY A 197 22.12 7.76 -11.33
N ILE A 198 21.56 7.49 -10.14
CA ILE A 198 21.21 6.12 -9.69
C ILE A 198 19.85 5.71 -10.24
N LEU A 199 18.91 6.65 -10.31
CA LEU A 199 17.54 6.47 -10.83
C LEU A 199 17.34 7.30 -12.10
N ASP A 200 16.41 6.89 -12.95
CA ASP A 200 15.88 7.74 -14.03
C ASP A 200 14.49 8.31 -13.72
N ASP A 201 13.96 9.14 -14.62
CA ASP A 201 12.64 9.76 -14.44
C ASP A 201 11.52 8.73 -14.25
N LEU A 202 11.55 7.63 -15.00
CA LEU A 202 10.54 6.58 -14.87
C LEU A 202 10.70 5.82 -13.55
N ASP A 203 11.93 5.63 -13.06
CA ASP A 203 12.15 5.06 -11.74
C ASP A 203 11.48 5.89 -10.64
N VAL A 204 11.63 7.22 -10.65
CA VAL A 204 10.95 8.09 -9.67
C VAL A 204 9.43 7.89 -9.71
N ILE A 205 8.84 7.85 -10.91
CA ILE A 205 7.40 7.67 -11.08
C ILE A 205 6.93 6.29 -10.59
N TYR A 206 7.53 5.21 -11.06
CA TYR A 206 7.05 3.86 -10.77
C TYR A 206 7.43 3.38 -9.36
N LEU A 207 8.49 3.91 -8.73
CA LEU A 207 8.74 3.67 -7.31
C LEU A 207 7.72 4.41 -6.44
N THR A 208 7.33 5.63 -6.83
CA THR A 208 6.23 6.35 -6.17
C THR A 208 4.91 5.57 -6.31
N ASN A 209 4.62 5.05 -7.51
CA ASN A 209 3.44 4.20 -7.74
C ASN A 209 3.40 3.00 -6.79
N ASP A 210 4.51 2.26 -6.70
CA ASP A 210 4.62 1.08 -5.86
C ASP A 210 4.36 1.40 -4.38
N ILE A 211 4.88 2.53 -3.88
CA ILE A 211 4.66 2.98 -2.50
C ILE A 211 3.18 3.29 -2.27
N PHE A 212 2.55 4.04 -3.17
CA PHE A 212 1.13 4.41 -3.06
C PHE A 212 0.22 3.18 -3.12
N ALA A 213 0.38 2.34 -4.13
CA ALA A 213 -0.45 1.16 -4.34
C ALA A 213 -0.29 0.17 -3.18
N ALA A 214 0.95 -0.17 -2.83
CA ALA A 214 1.22 -1.13 -1.76
C ALA A 214 0.75 -0.60 -0.40
N GLY A 215 0.97 0.69 -0.11
CA GLY A 215 0.63 1.29 1.18
C GLY A 215 -0.86 1.59 1.38
N THR A 216 -1.63 1.73 0.30
CA THR A 216 -3.06 2.09 0.40
C THR A 216 -3.96 0.87 0.42
N ASP A 217 -3.89 0.02 -0.62
CA ASP A 217 -4.87 -1.06 -0.79
C ASP A 217 -4.65 -2.23 0.18
N THR A 218 -3.40 -2.50 0.56
CA THR A 218 -3.10 -3.58 1.53
C THR A 218 -3.55 -3.22 2.95
N VAL A 219 -3.42 -1.94 3.34
CA VAL A 219 -3.91 -1.42 4.63
C VAL A 219 -5.43 -1.45 4.64
N LEU A 220 -6.07 -0.99 3.56
CA LEU A 220 -7.52 -1.09 3.37
C LEU A 220 -8.01 -2.53 3.56
N ALA A 221 -7.43 -3.48 2.84
CA ALA A 221 -7.83 -4.88 2.90
C ALA A 221 -7.61 -5.46 4.31
N SER A 222 -6.47 -5.16 4.94
CA SER A 222 -6.15 -5.60 6.31
C SER A 222 -7.15 -5.10 7.34
N LEU A 223 -7.49 -3.80 7.30
CA LEU A 223 -8.46 -3.21 8.23
C LEU A 223 -9.88 -3.75 7.98
N THR A 224 -10.24 -3.95 6.72
CA THR A 224 -11.55 -4.53 6.34
C THR A 224 -11.70 -5.94 6.91
N TRP A 225 -10.72 -6.81 6.72
CA TRP A 225 -10.77 -8.18 7.22
C TRP A 225 -10.67 -8.26 8.75
N LEU A 226 -9.84 -7.43 9.37
CA LEU A 226 -9.76 -7.35 10.83
C LEU A 226 -11.13 -6.95 11.42
N THR A 227 -11.77 -5.93 10.85
CA THR A 227 -13.08 -5.46 11.30
C THR A 227 -14.15 -6.54 11.10
N ALA A 228 -14.17 -7.19 9.93
CA ALA A 228 -15.10 -8.28 9.66
C ALA A 228 -14.89 -9.48 10.59
N ALA A 229 -13.64 -9.86 10.87
CA ALA A 229 -13.31 -10.96 11.77
C ALA A 229 -13.78 -10.66 13.20
N LEU A 230 -13.56 -9.45 13.70
CA LEU A 230 -14.02 -9.03 15.03
C LEU A 230 -15.55 -8.98 15.13
N ALA A 231 -16.23 -8.43 14.12
CA ALA A 231 -17.69 -8.38 14.07
C ALA A 231 -18.33 -9.78 14.11
N ASN A 232 -17.69 -10.78 13.48
CA ASN A 232 -18.14 -12.17 13.51
C ASN A 232 -17.71 -12.93 14.78
N ASN A 233 -16.85 -12.35 15.62
CA ASN A 233 -16.33 -12.97 16.85
C ASN A 233 -16.48 -12.02 18.05
N PRO A 234 -17.72 -11.68 18.46
CA PRO A 234 -17.97 -10.67 19.49
C PRO A 234 -17.33 -10.99 20.84
N HIS A 235 -17.15 -12.27 21.17
CA HIS A 235 -16.44 -12.70 22.38
C HIS A 235 -14.95 -12.34 22.36
N VAL A 236 -14.28 -12.43 21.19
CA VAL A 236 -12.89 -11.99 21.01
C VAL A 236 -12.81 -10.47 21.15
N GLN A 237 -13.72 -9.74 20.51
CA GLN A 237 -13.80 -8.28 20.58
C GLN A 237 -14.03 -7.79 22.01
N SER A 238 -15.00 -8.36 22.74
CA SER A 238 -15.27 -8.02 24.13
C SER A 238 -14.05 -8.24 25.04
N LYS A 239 -13.37 -9.39 24.88
CA LYS A 239 -12.13 -9.67 25.62
C LYS A 239 -11.00 -8.71 25.24
N ALA A 240 -10.92 -8.27 23.99
CA ALA A 240 -9.95 -7.27 23.56
C ALA A 240 -10.18 -5.93 24.26
N HIS A 241 -11.43 -5.46 24.33
CA HIS A 241 -11.79 -4.25 25.08
C HIS A 241 -11.43 -4.37 26.56
N GLN A 242 -11.79 -5.46 27.22
CA GLN A 242 -11.42 -5.69 28.63
C GLN A 242 -9.91 -5.65 28.86
N LYS A 243 -9.12 -6.18 27.92
CA LYS A 243 -7.65 -6.16 28.01
C LYS A 243 -7.07 -4.76 27.80
N LEU A 244 -7.64 -3.98 26.89
CA LEU A 244 -7.26 -2.57 26.72
C LEU A 244 -7.60 -1.75 27.96
N ASP A 245 -8.81 -1.91 28.51
CA ASP A 245 -9.26 -1.21 29.72
C ASP A 245 -8.39 -1.54 30.94
N GLN A 246 -7.92 -2.79 31.07
CA GLN A 246 -7.04 -3.22 32.15
C GLN A 246 -5.64 -2.61 32.09
N VAL A 247 -5.08 -2.46 30.88
CA VAL A 247 -3.68 -2.06 30.69
C VAL A 247 -3.53 -0.55 30.51
N ILE A 248 -4.43 0.05 29.73
CA ILE A 248 -4.37 1.47 29.32
C ILE A 248 -5.35 2.32 30.14
N GLY A 249 -6.50 1.75 30.50
CA GLY A 249 -7.59 2.47 31.14
C GLY A 249 -8.39 3.34 30.17
N GLN A 250 -9.15 4.30 30.70
CA GLN A 250 -10.05 5.17 29.94
C GLN A 250 -9.61 6.65 29.89
N SER A 251 -8.47 6.98 30.50
CA SER A 251 -7.99 8.37 30.61
C SER A 251 -7.18 8.86 29.41
N ARG A 252 -6.69 7.93 28.57
CA ARG A 252 -5.89 8.23 27.37
C ARG A 252 -6.13 7.19 26.29
N ILE A 253 -5.70 7.48 25.08
CA ILE A 253 -5.71 6.52 23.98
C ILE A 253 -4.42 5.67 23.95
N PRO A 254 -4.42 4.52 23.25
CA PRO A 254 -3.22 3.68 23.09
C PRO A 254 -2.07 4.41 22.37
N GLU A 255 -0.84 4.12 22.77
CA GLU A 255 0.39 4.58 22.14
C GLU A 255 1.28 3.39 21.73
N VAL A 256 2.24 3.60 20.83
CA VAL A 256 3.16 2.53 20.38
C VAL A 256 3.93 1.89 21.54
N SER A 257 4.25 2.66 22.57
CA SER A 257 4.92 2.17 23.79
C SER A 257 4.10 1.12 24.55
N ASP A 258 2.78 1.09 24.38
CA ASP A 258 1.90 0.11 25.02
C ASP A 258 1.96 -1.28 24.38
N GLU A 259 2.48 -1.42 23.14
CA GLU A 259 2.39 -2.66 22.35
C GLU A 259 2.89 -3.91 23.12
N GLN A 260 3.97 -3.76 23.88
CA GLN A 260 4.56 -4.85 24.66
C GLN A 260 3.63 -5.35 25.78
N ASN A 261 2.75 -4.48 26.28
CA ASN A 261 1.83 -4.75 27.38
C ASN A 261 0.45 -5.26 26.91
N ILE A 262 0.19 -5.28 25.60
CA ILE A 262 -1.07 -5.74 25.01
C ILE A 262 -0.91 -6.96 24.08
N PRO A 263 -0.28 -8.07 24.53
CA PRO A 263 0.03 -9.22 23.68
C PRO A 263 -1.21 -9.87 23.06
N TYR A 264 -2.39 -9.75 23.69
CA TYR A 264 -3.64 -10.25 23.14
C TYR A 264 -4.08 -9.49 21.88
N ILE A 265 -3.91 -8.17 21.85
CA ILE A 265 -4.21 -7.34 20.68
C ILE A 265 -3.25 -7.69 19.53
N ARG A 266 -1.97 -7.87 19.85
CA ARG A 266 -0.98 -8.34 18.89
C ARG A 266 -1.32 -9.72 18.32
N ALA A 267 -1.86 -10.62 19.15
CA ALA A 267 -2.32 -11.93 18.69
C ALA A 267 -3.52 -11.82 17.73
N ILE A 268 -4.48 -10.93 17.99
CA ILE A 268 -5.61 -10.66 17.08
C ILE A 268 -5.11 -10.15 15.72
N ILE A 269 -4.16 -9.21 15.70
CA ILE A 269 -3.60 -8.68 14.45
C ILE A 269 -2.91 -9.80 13.65
N LYS A 270 -2.06 -10.60 14.32
CA LYS A 270 -1.38 -11.74 13.69
C LYS A 270 -2.37 -12.77 13.14
N GLU A 271 -3.41 -13.10 13.91
CA GLU A 271 -4.41 -14.08 13.50
C GLU A 271 -5.27 -13.57 12.35
N SER A 272 -5.62 -12.28 12.34
CA SER A 272 -6.30 -11.65 11.20
C SER A 272 -5.48 -11.78 9.92
N GLN A 273 -4.17 -11.50 9.98
CA GLN A 273 -3.25 -11.65 8.84
C GLN A 273 -3.07 -13.12 8.43
N ARG A 274 -3.09 -14.06 9.37
CA ARG A 274 -3.03 -15.50 9.07
C ARG A 274 -4.31 -16.00 8.41
N TYR A 275 -5.47 -15.52 8.85
CA TYR A 275 -6.78 -15.96 8.38
C TYR A 275 -7.16 -15.34 7.03
N CYS A 276 -7.00 -14.01 6.91
CA CYS A 276 -7.34 -13.23 5.72
C CYS A 276 -6.29 -12.14 5.45
N GLY A 277 -5.05 -12.56 5.14
CA GLY A 277 -4.00 -11.64 4.73
C GLY A 277 -4.38 -10.89 3.42
N PRO A 278 -3.91 -9.63 3.24
CA PRO A 278 -4.24 -8.84 2.06
C PRO A 278 -3.61 -9.39 0.77
N VAL A 279 -2.57 -10.22 0.91
CA VAL A 279 -1.89 -10.89 -0.19
C VAL A 279 -1.87 -12.37 0.10
N TYR A 280 -2.55 -13.15 -0.73
CA TYR A 280 -2.46 -14.61 -0.69
C TYR A 280 -1.15 -15.04 -1.36
N LEU A 281 -0.30 -15.78 -0.64
CA LEU A 281 0.85 -16.50 -1.19
C LEU A 281 0.45 -17.88 -1.69
#